data_AF-A0A3D4FFA1-F1
#
_entry.id   AF-A0A3D4FFA1-F1
#
_cell.length_a   1.000
_cell.length_b   1.000
_cell.length_c   1.000
_cell.angle_alpha   90.00
_cell.angle_beta   90.00
_cell.angle_gamma   90.00
#
_symmetry.space_group_name_H-M   'P 1'
#
loop_
_entity.id
_entity.type
_entity.pdbx_description
1 polymer ?
#
loop_
_entity_poly.entity_id
_entity_poly.type
_entity_poly.pdbx_seq_one_letter_code
_entity_poly.pdbx_strand_id
1 'polypeptide(L)' 'MFNFYKLFYSEKYLSLDDLKEATKWSVLTVEEFKSITEIDYITE' A
#
# COMPACT_ATOMS: atom_id res chain seq x y z
N MET A 1 5.41 9.64 -0.92
CA MET A 1 4.50 8.72 -1.65
C MET A 1 3.38 8.21 -0.75
N PHE A 2 3.64 7.86 0.52
CA PHE A 2 2.64 7.43 1.50
C PHE A 2 1.26 8.13 1.46
N ASN A 3 1.22 9.47 1.59
CA ASN A 3 -0.05 10.21 1.63
C ASN A 3 -0.87 10.08 0.35
N PHE A 4 -0.22 9.91 -0.81
CA PHE A 4 -0.90 9.68 -2.08
C PHE A 4 -1.59 8.31 -2.05
N TYR A 5 -0.84 7.26 -1.75
CA TYR A 5 -1.38 5.90 -1.69
C TYR A 5 -2.46 5.74 -0.62
N LYS A 6 -2.31 6.38 0.54
CA LYS A 6 -3.32 6.40 1.60
C LYS A 6 -4.63 7.03 1.15
N LEU A 7 -4.56 8.22 0.55
CA LEU A 7 -5.74 8.94 0.07
C LEU A 7 -6.43 8.17 -1.06
N PHE A 8 -5.67 7.73 -2.06
CA PHE A 8 -6.23 7.05 -3.23
C PHE A 8 -6.78 5.65 -2.91
N TYR A 9 -6.21 4.95 -1.92
CA TYR A 9 -6.77 3.71 -1.42
C TYR A 9 -8.07 3.96 -0.63
N SER A 10 -8.10 4.98 0.23
CA SER A 10 -9.31 5.38 0.98
C SER A 10 -10.46 5.77 0.06
N GLU A 11 -10.16 6.48 -1.02
CA GLU A 11 -11.13 6.89 -2.05
C GLU A 11 -11.46 5.76 -3.06
N LYS A 12 -10.93 4.55 -2.84
CA LYS A 12 -11.13 3.36 -3.70
C LYS A 12 -10.65 3.51 -5.14
N TYR A 13 -9.73 4.44 -5.40
CA TYR A 13 -9.03 4.55 -6.68
C TYR A 13 -7.93 3.49 -6.84
N LEU A 14 -7.41 2.98 -5.72
CA LEU A 14 -6.41 1.92 -5.68
C LEU A 14 -6.94 0.72 -4.92
N SER A 15 -6.55 -0.47 -5.37
CA SER A 15 -6.85 -1.75 -4.76
C SER A 15 -5.72 -2.19 -3.84
N LEU A 16 -5.96 -3.26 -3.07
CA LEU A 16 -4.93 -3.88 -2.23
C LEU A 16 -3.74 -4.36 -3.08
N ASP A 17 -4.00 -4.90 -4.27
CA ASP A 17 -2.95 -5.34 -5.20
C ASP A 17 -2.07 -4.18 -5.68
N ASP A 18 -2.64 -3.01 -5.99
CA ASP A 18 -1.85 -1.83 -6.36
C ASP A 18 -0.88 -1.41 -5.24
N LEU A 19 -1.31 -1.53 -3.98
CA LEU A 19 -0.47 -1.28 -2.81
C LEU A 19 0.59 -2.36 -2.63
N LYS A 20 0.25 -3.64 -2.89
CA LYS A 20 1.22 -4.74 -2.83
C LYS A 20 2.29 -4.59 -3.90
N GLU A 21 1.91 -4.18 -5.11
CA GLU A 21 2.85 -3.85 -6.18
C GLU A 21 3.70 -2.65 -5.77
N ALA A 22 3.11 -1.53 -5.35
CA ALA A 22 3.89 -0.39 -4.88
C ALA A 22 4.91 -0.77 -3.79
N THR A 23 4.55 -1.69 -2.89
CA THR A 23 5.47 -2.23 -1.86
C THR A 23 6.55 -3.12 -2.47
N LYS A 24 6.20 -4.01 -3.40
CA LYS A 24 7.14 -4.88 -4.13
C LYS A 24 8.18 -4.08 -4.92
N TRP A 25 7.77 -2.98 -5.52
CA TRP A 25 8.63 -2.06 -6.27
C TRP A 25 9.38 -1.07 -5.35
N SER A 26 9.30 -1.25 -4.02
CA SER A 26 9.93 -0.38 -3.02
C SER A 26 9.48 1.10 -3.11
N VAL A 27 8.30 1.36 -3.68
CA VAL A 27 7.65 2.69 -3.71
C VAL A 27 7.00 3.01 -2.36
N LEU A 28 6.50 1.96 -1.69
CA LEU A 28 6.05 1.99 -0.29
C LEU A 28 6.91 1.04 0.53
N THR A 29 7.13 1.38 1.80
CA THR A 29 7.69 0.44 2.76
C THR A 29 6.63 -0.54 3.26
N VAL A 30 7.06 -1.67 3.85
CA VAL A 30 6.15 -2.63 4.49
C VAL A 30 5.36 -1.99 5.63
N GLU A 31 5.98 -1.07 6.38
CA GLU A 31 5.31 -0.33 7.46
C GLU A 31 4.25 0.64 6.92
N GLU A 32 4.56 1.32 5.81
CA GLU A 32 3.63 2.20 5.12
C GLU A 32 2.44 1.42 4.54
N PHE A 33 2.68 0.28 3.89
CA PHE A 33 1.63 -0.62 3.41
C PHE A 33 0.71 -1.06 4.54
N LYS A 34 1.29 -1.50 5.67
CA LYS A 34 0.54 -1.92 6.85
C LYS A 34 -0.26 -0.77 7.44
N SER A 35 0.30 0.44 7.46
CA SER A 35 -0.41 1.62 7.95
C SER A 35 -1.57 2.08 7.05
N ILE A 36 -1.57 1.73 5.76
CA ILE A 36 -2.64 2.07 4.80
C ILE A 36 -3.73 1.00 4.79
N THR A 37 -3.32 -0.27 4.79
CA THR A 37 -4.23 -1.41 4.59
C THR A 37 -4.67 -2.10 5.87
N GLU A 38 -4.00 -1.80 6.99
CA GLU A 38 -4.11 -2.53 8.27
C GLU A 38 -3.81 -4.03 8.14
N ILE A 39 -3.13 -4.43 7.06
CA ILE A 39 -2.77 -5.82 6.74
C ILE A 39 -1.26 -5.96 6.77
N ASP A 40 -0.78 -7.08 7.33
CA ASP A 40 0.64 -7.44 7.23
C ASP A 40 1.01 -7.82 5.80
N TYR A 41 2.08 -7.22 5.29
CA TYR A 41 2.60 -7.56 3.97
C TYR A 41 3.33 -8.90 4.06
N ILE A 42 2.69 -9.95 3.54
CA ILE A 42 3.29 -11.28 3.41
C ILE A 42 3.84 -11.39 1.99
N THR A 43 5.17 -11.34 1.85
CA THR A 43 5.85 -11.74 0.62
C THR A 43 5.91 -13.26 0.58
N GLU A 44 5.13 -13.87 -0.31
CA GLU A 44 5.34 -15.27 -0.74
C GLU A 44 6.57 -15.37 -1.67
#